data_AF-A0A9P1IMQ4-F1
#
_entry.id   AF-A0A9P1IMQ4-F1
#
_cell.length_a   1.000
_cell.length_b   1.000
_cell.length_c   1.000
_cell.angle_alpha   90.00
_cell.angle_beta   90.00
_cell.angle_gamma   90.00
#
_symmetry.space_group_name_H-M   'P 1'
#
loop_
_entity.id
_entity.type
_entity.pdbx_description
1 polymer ?
#
loop_
_entity_poly.entity_id
_entity_poly.type
_entity_poly.pdbx_seq_one_letter_code
_entity_poly.pdbx_strand_id
1 'polypeptide(L)'
;MKLLIILWFFVEEIIAEDLKFADLTAAKTGMNDISFIDTAQNLEIFMMWNEWSCCSACCCPKYVCGIYATESSCDKVPSYKFRTGLPLLKKHKNDSPLANSDLNEKLKDGANMKLSELKNYNNDWLKIKKTIANFTEYYGIKNPTDENIFQLEDCAKNEQKLDCWKWSECAFGNTDWLPDKKDKGVIEVDVCENSTIFVLRDSYSIIRLVPEKIYRIQIDVSIGEGNLNGVNFSVNGEVIKPIQNIQHCEGQNKRMFQHPQSGDLILRLTSEQLSNNPIVLANVSFRNVEMVLQCDLVSAIDKELSNQASIDVWISAGICGFLGLASLGLLQFIIYKVRDSHLEMASLRAFGASIPSGRS
;
A
#
# COMPACT_ATOMS: atom_id res chain seq x y z
N MET A 1 -15.82 2.61 23.06
CA MET A 1 -15.25 2.43 21.70
C MET A 1 -14.45 3.68 21.27
N LYS A 2 -13.45 4.08 22.08
CA LYS A 2 -12.59 5.27 21.84
C LYS A 2 -11.09 4.96 21.98
N LEU A 3 -10.71 3.69 22.21
CA LEU A 3 -9.32 3.27 22.42
C LEU A 3 -8.61 2.78 21.16
N LEU A 4 -9.33 2.53 20.07
CA LEU A 4 -8.75 1.99 18.82
C LEU A 4 -8.24 3.06 17.84
N ILE A 5 -8.58 4.33 18.06
CA ILE A 5 -8.15 5.45 17.20
C ILE A 5 -6.79 6.02 17.65
N ILE A 6 -6.40 5.79 18.91
CA ILE A 6 -5.14 6.33 19.45
C ILE A 6 -3.92 5.53 18.95
N LEU A 7 -4.09 4.27 18.52
CA LEU A 7 -3.00 3.50 17.92
C LEU A 7 -2.68 3.91 16.47
N TRP A 8 -3.58 4.64 15.81
CA TRP A 8 -3.44 4.98 14.38
C TRP A 8 -2.47 6.14 14.13
N PHE A 9 -2.33 7.07 15.08
CA PHE A 9 -1.32 8.14 15.01
C PHE A 9 0.07 7.69 15.46
N PHE A 10 0.21 6.56 16.15
CA PHE A 10 1.51 6.10 16.62
C PHE A 10 2.31 5.38 15.55
N VAL A 11 1.70 4.71 14.57
CA VAL A 11 2.45 3.85 13.63
C VAL A 11 3.21 4.65 12.57
N GLU A 12 2.70 5.79 12.10
CA GLU A 12 3.42 6.64 11.14
C GLU A 12 4.56 7.45 11.79
N GLU A 13 4.47 7.74 13.08
CA GLU A 13 5.54 8.45 13.83
C GLU A 13 6.64 7.52 14.37
N ILE A 14 6.42 6.20 14.38
CA ILE A 14 7.40 5.20 14.90
C ILE A 14 8.54 4.92 13.91
N ILE A 15 8.40 5.25 12.62
CA ILE A 15 9.46 5.02 11.63
C ILE A 15 10.54 6.11 11.69
N ALA A 16 10.26 7.23 12.36
CA ALA A 16 11.16 8.36 12.51
C ALA A 16 11.38 8.70 13.99
N GLU A 17 11.98 7.79 14.76
CA GLU A 17 12.86 8.09 15.90
C GLU A 17 13.15 6.80 16.70
N ASP A 18 14.42 6.51 16.97
CA ASP A 18 14.88 5.59 18.02
C ASP A 18 14.41 5.99 19.45
N LEU A 19 13.46 6.92 19.58
CA LEU A 19 12.94 7.52 20.81
C LEU A 19 11.44 7.23 20.97
N LYS A 20 11.09 6.24 21.81
CA LYS A 20 9.89 6.14 22.69
C LYS A 20 9.68 4.73 23.27
N PHE A 21 10.35 3.70 22.75
CA PHE A 21 10.26 2.34 23.33
C PHE A 21 11.08 2.16 24.62
N ALA A 22 12.09 2.99 24.86
CA ALA A 22 12.87 2.98 26.11
C ALA A 22 12.05 3.42 27.35
N ASP A 23 10.91 4.09 27.12
CA ASP A 23 9.99 4.56 28.16
C ASP A 23 8.85 3.58 28.46
N LEU A 24 8.60 2.61 27.57
CA LEU A 24 7.69 1.51 27.88
C LEU A 24 8.38 0.57 28.86
N THR A 25 7.61 0.08 29.84
CA THR A 25 8.09 -0.92 30.78
C THR A 25 8.33 -2.24 30.03
N ALA A 26 9.51 -2.36 29.44
CA ALA A 26 9.88 -3.45 28.55
C ALA A 26 10.61 -4.55 29.34
N ALA A 27 10.11 -5.77 29.28
CA ALA A 27 10.88 -6.95 29.67
C ALA A 27 11.98 -7.21 28.63
N LYS A 28 13.12 -7.76 29.05
CA LYS A 28 14.18 -8.15 28.10
C LYS A 28 13.63 -9.14 27.04
N THR A 29 14.12 -8.99 25.83
CA THR A 29 13.84 -9.87 24.69
C THR A 29 14.16 -11.33 25.04
N GLY A 30 13.28 -12.27 24.70
CA GLY A 30 13.49 -13.71 24.92
C GLY A 30 13.14 -14.25 26.31
N MET A 31 12.67 -13.40 27.24
CA MET A 31 12.15 -13.85 28.53
C MET A 31 10.70 -14.34 28.40
N ASN A 32 10.52 -15.64 28.11
CA ASN A 32 9.20 -16.25 28.02
C ASN A 32 8.63 -16.60 29.40
N ASP A 33 9.49 -17.06 30.32
CA ASP A 33 9.10 -17.50 31.65
C ASP A 33 9.64 -16.53 32.72
N ILE A 34 8.87 -15.49 32.99
CA ILE A 34 9.15 -14.55 34.09
C ILE A 34 8.41 -15.06 35.34
N SER A 35 9.16 -15.59 36.29
CA SER A 35 8.67 -16.02 37.60
C SER A 35 9.75 -15.83 38.66
N PHE A 36 9.41 -15.10 39.72
CA PHE A 36 10.25 -14.83 40.88
C PHE A 36 9.61 -15.43 42.12
N ILE A 37 10.34 -16.31 42.79
CA ILE A 37 9.88 -17.01 43.98
C ILE A 37 10.57 -16.40 45.20
N ASP A 38 9.78 -15.85 46.12
CA ASP A 38 10.21 -15.45 47.45
C ASP A 38 9.86 -16.55 48.44
N THR A 39 10.85 -17.41 48.70
CA THR A 39 10.69 -18.55 49.61
C THR A 39 10.45 -18.13 51.07
N ALA A 40 10.92 -16.94 51.47
CA ALA A 40 10.71 -16.44 52.83
C ALA A 40 9.26 -16.02 53.07
N GLN A 41 8.60 -15.49 52.04
CA GLN A 41 7.19 -15.10 52.10
C GLN A 41 6.24 -16.18 51.54
N ASN A 42 6.76 -17.27 50.96
CA ASN A 42 6.01 -18.28 50.20
C ASN A 42 5.20 -17.67 49.04
N LEU A 43 5.73 -16.62 48.40
CA LEU A 43 5.09 -15.89 47.31
C LEU A 43 5.78 -16.15 45.99
N GLU A 44 5.01 -16.17 44.92
CA GLU A 44 5.51 -16.19 43.55
C GLU A 44 4.90 -15.02 42.78
N ILE A 45 5.77 -14.17 42.23
CA ILE A 45 5.39 -13.15 41.25
C ILE A 45 5.70 -13.72 39.88
N PHE A 46 4.71 -13.82 39.00
CA PHE A 46 4.90 -14.34 37.65
C PHE A 46 4.21 -13.46 36.62
N MET A 47 4.65 -13.55 35.36
CA MET A 47 4.04 -12.85 34.26
C MET A 47 3.04 -13.75 33.54
N MET A 48 1.80 -13.30 33.43
CA MET A 48 0.83 -13.91 32.52
C MET A 48 0.84 -13.12 31.22
N TRP A 49 1.46 -13.70 30.19
CA TRP A 49 1.55 -13.09 28.87
C TRP A 49 0.27 -13.27 28.06
N ASN A 50 -0.13 -12.20 27.37
CA ASN A 50 -1.07 -12.29 26.27
C ASN A 50 -0.39 -12.92 25.04
N GLU A 51 -1.21 -13.27 24.05
CA GLU A 51 -0.72 -13.72 22.76
C GLU A 51 0.13 -12.64 22.07
N TRP A 52 1.06 -13.10 21.24
CA TRP A 52 1.86 -12.21 20.40
C TRP A 52 1.00 -11.54 19.35
N SER A 53 1.28 -10.26 19.10
CA SER A 53 0.82 -9.59 17.89
C SER A 53 1.44 -10.24 16.65
N CYS A 54 0.91 -9.90 15.49
CA CYS A 54 1.57 -10.19 14.23
C CYS A 54 2.78 -9.28 14.04
N CYS A 55 3.70 -9.70 13.18
CA CYS A 55 4.83 -8.87 12.78
C CYS A 55 4.37 -7.57 12.12
N SER A 56 4.99 -6.46 12.49
CA SER A 56 4.65 -5.10 12.05
C SER A 56 5.04 -4.78 10.60
N ALA A 57 5.73 -5.68 9.93
CA ALA A 57 6.02 -5.60 8.50
C ALA A 57 5.88 -6.98 7.85
N CYS A 58 5.52 -6.97 6.58
CA CYS A 58 5.21 -8.14 5.79
C CYS A 58 5.86 -8.02 4.39
N CYS A 59 6.63 -9.03 4.00
CA CYS A 59 7.29 -9.13 2.69
C CYS A 59 6.36 -9.56 1.56
N CYS A 60 5.09 -9.14 1.62
CA CYS A 60 4.10 -9.48 0.61
C CYS A 60 3.56 -8.22 -0.05
N PRO A 61 2.94 -8.38 -1.22
CA PRO A 61 2.30 -7.28 -1.89
C PRO A 61 1.29 -6.54 -1.00
N LYS A 62 1.05 -5.28 -1.34
CA LYS A 62 0.13 -4.38 -0.61
C LYS A 62 -1.28 -4.94 -0.46
N TYR A 63 -1.73 -5.75 -1.40
CA TYR A 63 -3.05 -6.35 -1.30
C TYR A 63 -3.16 -7.45 -0.23
N VAL A 64 -2.07 -8.11 0.12
CA VAL A 64 -2.04 -9.12 1.19
C VAL A 64 -1.94 -8.41 2.54
N CYS A 65 -0.98 -7.49 2.64
CA CYS A 65 -0.55 -6.96 3.92
C CYS A 65 -1.03 -5.53 4.20
N GLY A 66 -1.79 -4.94 3.28
CA GLY A 66 -2.34 -3.59 3.40
C GLY A 66 -1.22 -2.59 3.67
N ILE A 67 -1.38 -1.84 4.76
CA ILE A 67 -0.40 -0.84 5.22
C ILE A 67 0.92 -1.45 5.73
N TYR A 68 0.97 -2.76 5.98
CA TYR A 68 2.15 -3.45 6.50
C TYR A 68 3.05 -4.04 5.40
N ALA A 69 2.68 -3.85 4.14
CA ALA A 69 3.43 -4.38 3.00
C ALA A 69 4.74 -3.63 2.77
N THR A 70 5.82 -4.39 2.67
CA THR A 70 7.18 -3.87 2.49
C THR A 70 7.93 -4.61 1.40
N GLU A 71 7.23 -5.20 0.43
CA GLU A 71 7.79 -6.07 -0.63
C GLU A 71 9.06 -5.49 -1.29
N SER A 72 9.01 -4.23 -1.75
CA SER A 72 10.12 -3.58 -2.46
C SER A 72 11.35 -3.29 -1.59
N SER A 73 11.22 -3.37 -0.26
CA SER A 73 12.27 -3.04 0.70
C SER A 73 12.32 -3.99 1.89
N CYS A 74 11.89 -5.24 1.72
CA CYS A 74 11.56 -6.05 2.91
C CYS A 74 12.78 -6.36 3.79
N ASP A 75 13.94 -6.54 3.18
CA ASP A 75 15.21 -6.76 3.89
C ASP A 75 15.68 -5.53 4.67
N LYS A 76 15.19 -4.35 4.30
CA LYS A 76 15.60 -3.06 4.87
C LYS A 76 14.65 -2.53 5.94
N VAL A 77 13.42 -3.05 6.00
CA VAL A 77 12.43 -2.58 6.97
C VAL A 77 12.51 -3.41 8.27
N PRO A 78 12.77 -2.77 9.42
CA PRO A 78 12.72 -3.45 10.70
C PRO A 78 11.27 -3.88 10.99
N SER A 79 11.12 -5.09 11.52
CA SER A 79 9.82 -5.68 11.82
C SER A 79 9.85 -6.22 13.22
N TYR A 80 8.80 -5.97 13.98
CA TYR A 80 8.68 -6.44 15.36
C TYR A 80 7.28 -6.98 15.59
N LYS A 81 7.16 -7.93 16.49
CA LYS A 81 5.89 -8.24 17.14
C LYS A 81 5.99 -7.90 18.61
N PHE A 82 4.85 -7.61 19.21
CA PHE A 82 4.77 -7.24 20.62
C PHE A 82 3.74 -8.10 21.34
N ARG A 83 3.90 -8.24 22.64
CA ARG A 83 2.85 -8.73 23.53
C ARG A 83 2.85 -7.94 24.81
N THR A 84 1.74 -8.02 25.52
CA THR A 84 1.58 -7.44 26.86
C THR A 84 1.50 -8.54 27.89
N GLY A 85 2.04 -8.29 29.07
CA GLY A 85 2.03 -9.19 30.21
C GLY A 85 1.42 -8.54 31.42
N LEU A 86 0.69 -9.34 32.19
CA LEU A 86 0.14 -8.95 33.48
C LEU A 86 0.98 -9.58 34.60
N PRO A 87 1.62 -8.77 35.46
CA PRO A 87 2.31 -9.29 36.63
C PRO A 87 1.28 -9.71 37.68
N LEU A 88 1.32 -10.98 38.04
CA LEU A 88 0.43 -11.61 38.99
C LEU A 88 1.20 -12.15 40.20
N LEU A 89 0.51 -12.20 41.33
CA LEU A 89 0.97 -12.74 42.59
C LEU A 89 0.14 -13.99 42.93
N LYS A 90 0.83 -15.06 43.33
CA LYS A 90 0.20 -16.29 43.86
C LYS A 90 1.03 -16.87 45.00
N LYS A 91 0.49 -17.89 45.68
CA LYS A 91 1.26 -18.71 46.61
C LYS A 91 2.23 -19.59 45.82
N HIS A 92 3.48 -19.66 46.28
CA HIS A 92 4.44 -20.59 45.69
C HIS A 92 4.09 -22.03 46.08
N LYS A 93 3.79 -22.28 47.36
CA LYS A 93 3.24 -23.55 47.87
C LYS A 93 1.83 -23.32 48.41
N ASN A 94 0.83 -23.93 47.77
CA ASN A 94 -0.58 -23.77 48.15
C ASN A 94 -0.89 -24.26 49.58
N ASP A 95 -0.20 -25.31 50.03
CA ASP A 95 -0.43 -25.94 51.33
C ASP A 95 0.27 -25.22 52.49
N SER A 96 1.13 -24.25 52.19
CA SER A 96 1.88 -23.50 53.21
C SER A 96 1.25 -22.12 53.42
N PRO A 97 1.01 -21.70 54.68
CA PRO A 97 0.46 -20.38 54.95
C PRO A 97 1.46 -19.30 54.54
N LEU A 98 0.94 -18.18 54.03
CA LEU A 98 1.75 -16.98 53.86
C LEU A 98 2.04 -16.36 55.23
N ALA A 99 3.18 -15.69 55.36
CA ALA A 99 3.50 -14.88 56.55
C ALA A 99 2.50 -13.72 56.77
N ASN A 100 1.71 -13.40 55.75
CA ASN A 100 0.66 -12.38 55.78
C ASN A 100 -0.73 -13.05 55.76
N SER A 101 -1.50 -12.92 56.84
CA SER A 101 -2.82 -13.55 57.01
C SER A 101 -3.87 -13.07 56.01
N ASP A 102 -3.87 -11.79 55.70
CA ASP A 102 -4.91 -11.14 54.89
C ASP A 102 -4.72 -11.51 53.41
N LEU A 103 -3.45 -11.50 52.98
CA LEU A 103 -3.07 -12.02 51.68
C LEU A 103 -3.26 -13.55 51.58
N ASN A 104 -3.04 -14.28 52.67
CA ASN A 104 -3.23 -15.72 52.72
C ASN A 104 -4.68 -16.11 52.42
N GLU A 105 -5.65 -15.26 52.81
CA GLU A 105 -7.06 -15.41 52.48
C GLU A 105 -7.38 -15.09 51.03
N LYS A 106 -6.83 -14.01 50.49
CA LYS A 106 -7.07 -13.60 49.10
C LYS A 106 -6.48 -14.55 48.06
N LEU A 107 -5.37 -15.20 48.39
CA LEU A 107 -4.70 -16.18 47.54
C LEU A 107 -5.04 -17.62 47.94
N LYS A 108 -6.19 -17.86 48.60
CA LYS A 108 -6.69 -19.22 48.86
C LYS A 108 -7.02 -19.94 47.56
N ASP A 109 -7.00 -21.27 47.61
CA ASP A 109 -7.46 -22.15 46.53
C ASP A 109 -6.79 -21.91 45.16
N GLY A 110 -5.52 -21.47 45.17
CA GLY A 110 -4.75 -21.22 43.95
C GLY A 110 -5.15 -19.93 43.21
N ALA A 111 -5.86 -19.01 43.86
CA ALA A 111 -6.19 -17.72 43.30
C ALA A 111 -4.94 -16.89 42.99
N ASN A 112 -5.02 -16.11 41.91
CA ASN A 112 -3.99 -15.15 41.49
C ASN A 112 -4.51 -13.72 41.71
N MET A 113 -3.64 -12.82 42.15
CA MET A 113 -3.95 -11.41 42.32
C MET A 113 -3.07 -10.55 41.40
N LYS A 114 -3.62 -9.47 40.83
CA LYS A 114 -2.80 -8.52 40.06
C LYS A 114 -1.90 -7.72 40.99
N LEU A 115 -0.64 -7.50 40.61
CA LEU A 115 0.28 -6.69 41.42
C LEU A 115 -0.22 -5.26 41.64
N SER A 116 -0.97 -4.71 40.68
CA SER A 116 -1.57 -3.38 40.80
C SER A 116 -2.65 -3.28 41.89
N GLU A 117 -3.33 -4.39 42.19
CA GLU A 117 -4.36 -4.43 43.24
C GLU A 117 -3.76 -4.38 44.65
N LEU A 118 -2.49 -4.76 44.82
CA LEU A 118 -1.78 -4.73 46.11
C LEU A 118 -1.66 -3.31 46.68
N LYS A 119 -1.68 -2.28 45.84
CA LYS A 119 -1.62 -0.87 46.28
C LYS A 119 -2.81 -0.46 47.15
N ASN A 120 -3.94 -1.16 47.00
CA ASN A 120 -5.14 -0.91 47.79
C ASN A 120 -5.04 -1.51 49.21
N TYR A 121 -3.98 -2.27 49.50
CA TYR A 121 -3.75 -2.94 50.78
C TYR A 121 -2.52 -2.34 51.47
N ASN A 122 -2.70 -1.19 52.13
CA ASN A 122 -1.61 -0.39 52.72
C ASN A 122 -0.65 -1.17 53.65
N ASN A 123 -1.17 -2.12 54.43
CA ASN A 123 -0.37 -2.92 55.38
C ASN A 123 0.41 -4.06 54.69
N ASP A 124 -0.10 -4.57 53.57
CA ASP A 124 0.46 -5.71 52.85
C ASP A 124 1.50 -5.24 51.84
N TRP A 125 1.22 -4.10 51.20
CA TRP A 125 2.10 -3.43 50.26
C TRP A 125 3.50 -3.20 50.83
N LEU A 126 3.61 -2.70 52.07
CA LEU A 126 4.90 -2.43 52.72
C LEU A 126 5.75 -3.69 52.91
N LYS A 127 5.13 -4.84 53.20
CA LYS A 127 5.83 -6.12 53.43
C LYS A 127 6.28 -6.77 52.11
N ILE A 128 5.46 -6.63 51.07
CA ILE A 128 5.71 -7.25 49.75
C ILE A 128 6.57 -6.34 48.85
N LYS A 129 6.75 -5.06 49.23
CA LYS A 129 7.55 -4.08 48.49
C LYS A 129 8.98 -4.56 48.21
N LYS A 130 9.61 -5.27 49.16
CA LYS A 130 10.95 -5.83 48.96
C LYS A 130 10.95 -6.95 47.91
N THR A 131 9.95 -7.82 47.94
CA THR A 131 9.75 -8.88 46.94
C THR A 131 9.55 -8.29 45.55
N ILE A 132 8.70 -7.25 45.43
CA ILE A 132 8.47 -6.54 44.17
C ILE A 132 9.73 -5.81 43.69
N ALA A 133 10.49 -5.19 44.60
CA ALA A 133 11.74 -4.52 44.27
C ALA A 133 12.78 -5.52 43.73
N ASN A 134 12.93 -6.68 44.37
CA ASN A 134 13.83 -7.73 43.90
C ASN A 134 13.39 -8.28 42.53
N PHE A 135 12.09 -8.49 42.32
CA PHE A 135 11.52 -8.88 41.02
C PHE A 135 11.84 -7.85 39.93
N THR A 136 11.58 -6.57 40.23
CA THR A 136 11.84 -5.42 39.37
C THR A 136 13.31 -5.35 38.97
N GLU A 137 14.21 -5.47 39.95
CA GLU A 137 15.66 -5.44 39.74
C GLU A 137 16.15 -6.64 38.92
N TYR A 138 15.69 -7.84 39.27
CA TYR A 138 16.11 -9.08 38.61
C TYR A 138 15.74 -9.10 37.13
N TYR A 139 14.52 -8.64 36.79
CA TYR A 139 14.02 -8.65 35.41
C TYR A 139 14.19 -7.31 34.67
N GLY A 140 14.60 -6.24 35.35
CA GLY A 140 14.74 -4.90 34.78
C GLY A 140 13.40 -4.23 34.45
N ILE A 141 12.31 -4.60 35.13
CA ILE A 141 10.95 -4.14 34.85
C ILE A 141 10.64 -2.91 35.71
N LYS A 142 10.53 -1.72 35.12
CA LYS A 142 10.17 -0.49 35.86
C LYS A 142 8.70 -0.51 36.31
N ASN A 143 8.41 -0.23 37.58
CA ASN A 143 7.03 -0.05 38.07
C ASN A 143 6.01 -1.13 37.66
N PRO A 144 6.24 -2.43 37.97
CA PRO A 144 5.35 -3.54 37.59
C PRO A 144 3.94 -3.49 38.21
N THR A 145 3.62 -2.45 38.96
CA THR A 145 2.37 -2.31 39.70
C THR A 145 1.44 -1.25 39.13
N ASP A 146 1.89 -0.51 38.12
CA ASP A 146 1.12 0.59 37.51
C ASP A 146 0.66 0.26 36.09
N GLU A 147 1.33 -0.67 35.42
CA GLU A 147 1.19 -0.85 33.97
C GLU A 147 1.27 -2.32 33.56
N ASN A 148 0.79 -2.60 32.34
CA ASN A 148 1.10 -3.83 31.64
C ASN A 148 2.56 -3.82 31.20
N ILE A 149 3.23 -4.97 31.30
CA ILE A 149 4.61 -5.10 30.84
C ILE A 149 4.60 -5.38 29.35
N PHE A 150 5.41 -4.67 28.58
CA PHE A 150 5.53 -4.90 27.15
C PHE A 150 6.72 -5.81 26.88
N GLN A 151 6.60 -6.66 25.87
CA GLN A 151 7.72 -7.39 25.32
C GLN A 151 7.70 -7.27 23.81
N LEU A 152 8.88 -7.04 23.24
CA LEU A 152 9.11 -7.01 21.81
C LEU A 152 9.91 -8.25 21.40
N GLU A 153 9.67 -8.71 20.18
CA GLU A 153 10.47 -9.72 19.52
C GLU A 153 10.74 -9.29 18.08
N ASP A 154 12.01 -9.41 17.66
CA ASP A 154 12.43 -9.11 16.30
C ASP A 154 11.83 -10.13 15.33
N CYS A 155 11.17 -9.62 14.29
CA CYS A 155 10.55 -10.39 13.24
C CYS A 155 11.39 -10.48 11.96
N ALA A 156 12.63 -9.97 11.92
CA ALA A 156 13.46 -9.91 10.72
C ALA A 156 13.59 -11.27 10.00
N LYS A 157 13.68 -12.37 10.77
CA LYS A 157 13.77 -13.75 10.24
C LYS A 157 12.52 -14.58 10.51
N ASN A 158 11.44 -13.96 11.00
CA ASN A 158 10.23 -14.68 11.37
C ASN A 158 9.44 -15.08 10.13
N GLU A 159 8.90 -16.30 10.11
CA GLU A 159 8.07 -16.79 9.01
C GLU A 159 6.85 -15.90 8.75
N GLN A 160 6.28 -15.25 9.78
CA GLN A 160 5.20 -14.29 9.58
C GLN A 160 5.63 -13.05 8.77
N LYS A 161 6.89 -12.64 8.82
CA LYS A 161 7.38 -11.53 7.97
C LYS A 161 7.55 -12.01 6.52
N LEU A 162 8.00 -13.25 6.33
CA LEU A 162 8.46 -13.78 5.04
C LEU A 162 7.38 -14.55 4.25
N ASP A 163 6.37 -15.12 4.92
CA ASP A 163 5.30 -15.93 4.33
C ASP A 163 3.94 -15.23 4.49
N CYS A 164 3.35 -14.86 3.36
CA CYS A 164 2.07 -14.17 3.25
C CYS A 164 0.91 -14.89 3.93
N TRP A 165 0.90 -16.23 3.88
CA TRP A 165 -0.14 -17.02 4.53
C TRP A 165 0.06 -17.02 6.04
N LYS A 166 1.30 -17.06 6.51
CA LYS A 166 1.58 -16.99 7.96
C LYS A 166 1.27 -15.63 8.55
N TRP A 167 1.53 -14.56 7.80
CA TRP A 167 1.09 -13.23 8.20
C TRP A 167 -0.44 -13.11 8.24
N SER A 168 -1.12 -13.55 7.18
CA SER A 168 -2.57 -13.49 7.04
C SER A 168 -3.31 -14.34 8.08
N GLU A 169 -2.84 -15.56 8.33
CA GLU A 169 -3.34 -16.44 9.39
C GLU A 169 -3.26 -15.74 10.75
N CYS A 170 -2.18 -15.01 11.02
CA CYS A 170 -2.06 -14.22 12.24
C CYS A 170 -3.02 -13.01 12.28
N ALA A 171 -3.03 -12.21 11.21
CA ALA A 171 -3.72 -10.92 11.21
C ALA A 171 -5.25 -11.06 11.10
N PHE A 172 -5.72 -12.08 10.39
CA PHE A 172 -7.14 -12.27 10.05
C PHE A 172 -7.72 -13.60 10.53
N GLY A 173 -6.89 -14.50 11.07
CA GLY A 173 -7.34 -15.81 11.57
C GLY A 173 -7.70 -16.82 10.49
N ASN A 174 -7.48 -16.51 9.20
CA ASN A 174 -7.74 -17.40 8.06
C ASN A 174 -6.89 -17.00 6.85
N THR A 175 -6.85 -17.88 5.84
CA THR A 175 -6.12 -17.63 4.58
C THR A 175 -7.00 -17.87 3.34
N ASP A 176 -8.32 -17.95 3.50
CA ASP A 176 -9.24 -18.41 2.46
C ASP A 176 -9.31 -17.47 1.25
N TRP A 177 -8.90 -16.22 1.45
CA TRP A 177 -8.85 -15.17 0.43
C TRP A 177 -7.51 -15.11 -0.29
N LEU A 178 -6.50 -15.86 0.17
CA LEU A 178 -5.22 -15.99 -0.52
C LEU A 178 -5.29 -17.08 -1.58
N PRO A 179 -4.51 -16.98 -2.67
CA PRO A 179 -4.40 -18.05 -3.65
C PRO A 179 -3.92 -19.37 -3.00
N ASP A 180 -4.00 -20.48 -3.71
CA ASP A 180 -3.45 -21.74 -3.22
C ASP A 180 -1.92 -21.66 -3.14
N LYS A 181 -1.32 -22.11 -2.04
CA LYS A 181 0.16 -22.14 -1.83
C LYS A 181 0.94 -22.87 -2.94
N LYS A 182 0.27 -23.64 -3.82
CA LYS A 182 0.88 -24.33 -4.95
C LYS A 182 1.21 -23.40 -6.13
N ASP A 183 0.68 -22.19 -6.15
CA ASP A 183 0.89 -21.22 -7.22
C ASP A 183 2.00 -20.20 -6.90
N LYS A 184 3.12 -20.65 -6.29
CA LYS A 184 4.33 -19.85 -6.03
C LYS A 184 5.00 -19.24 -7.28
N GLY A 185 4.42 -19.43 -8.47
CA GLY A 185 4.87 -18.81 -9.71
C GLY A 185 4.19 -17.49 -10.06
N VAL A 186 3.13 -17.09 -9.37
CA VAL A 186 2.43 -15.84 -9.68
C VAL A 186 2.87 -14.77 -8.69
N ILE A 187 3.94 -14.07 -9.05
CA ILE A 187 4.22 -12.75 -8.51
C ILE A 187 3.07 -11.86 -8.96
N GLU A 188 2.07 -11.67 -8.11
CA GLU A 188 1.02 -10.68 -8.33
C GLU A 188 1.57 -9.29 -8.00
N VAL A 189 2.25 -8.70 -8.99
CA VAL A 189 2.46 -7.26 -9.07
C VAL A 189 1.07 -6.62 -9.20
N ASP A 190 0.77 -5.53 -8.47
CA ASP A 190 -0.50 -4.79 -8.58
C ASP A 190 -0.88 -4.63 -10.06
N VAL A 191 -1.93 -5.35 -10.41
CA VAL A 191 -2.14 -5.98 -11.70
C VAL A 191 -2.57 -4.93 -12.75
N CYS A 192 -2.85 -3.72 -12.27
CA CYS A 192 -3.37 -2.56 -12.95
C CYS A 192 -2.66 -1.24 -12.48
N GLU A 193 -1.43 -1.29 -11.96
CA GLU A 193 -0.73 -0.09 -11.43
C GLU A 193 -0.67 1.08 -12.44
N ASN A 194 -0.59 0.77 -13.75
CA ASN A 194 -0.58 1.76 -14.83
C ASN A 194 -1.98 2.24 -15.27
N SER A 195 -3.04 1.79 -14.62
CA SER A 195 -4.42 2.18 -14.97
C SER A 195 -4.68 3.64 -14.62
N THR A 196 -5.46 4.32 -15.46
CA THR A 196 -5.92 5.69 -15.14
C THR A 196 -7.10 5.60 -14.19
N ILE A 197 -6.99 6.27 -13.04
CA ILE A 197 -7.96 6.20 -11.95
C ILE A 197 -8.99 7.33 -12.06
N PHE A 198 -10.27 6.98 -11.95
CA PHE A 198 -11.38 7.90 -11.78
C PHE A 198 -12.11 7.60 -10.49
N VAL A 199 -12.37 8.64 -9.70
CA VAL A 199 -13.08 8.51 -8.42
C VAL A 199 -14.47 9.11 -8.59
N LEU A 200 -15.50 8.29 -8.40
CA LEU A 200 -16.89 8.73 -8.38
C LEU A 200 -17.19 9.36 -7.02
N ARG A 201 -17.69 10.60 -7.04
CA ARG A 201 -18.08 11.39 -5.86
C ARG A 201 -19.55 11.81 -5.87
N ASP A 202 -20.05 12.08 -7.07
CA ASP A 202 -21.37 12.65 -7.27
C ASP A 202 -22.35 11.56 -7.73
N SER A 203 -23.65 11.77 -7.46
CA SER A 203 -24.73 10.88 -7.89
C SER A 203 -24.76 10.66 -9.41
N TYR A 204 -24.19 11.59 -10.17
CA TYR A 204 -24.03 11.51 -11.62
C TYR A 204 -22.66 12.03 -12.04
N SER A 205 -21.98 11.31 -12.93
CA SER A 205 -20.68 11.69 -13.50
C SER A 205 -20.60 11.34 -14.98
N ILE A 206 -19.77 12.08 -15.73
CA ILE A 206 -19.45 11.75 -17.13
C ILE A 206 -17.94 11.53 -17.22
N ILE A 207 -17.52 10.34 -17.64
CA ILE A 207 -16.11 9.97 -17.77
C ILE A 207 -15.75 9.81 -19.24
N ARG A 208 -14.68 10.50 -19.65
CA ARG A 208 -14.11 10.42 -21.01
C ARG A 208 -13.02 9.36 -21.07
N LEU A 209 -13.20 8.36 -21.92
CA LEU A 209 -12.30 7.21 -22.05
C LEU A 209 -11.72 7.10 -23.46
N VAL A 210 -10.41 6.84 -23.53
CA VAL A 210 -9.71 6.47 -24.76
C VAL A 210 -9.90 4.97 -24.99
N PRO A 211 -10.30 4.52 -26.20
CA PRO A 211 -10.42 3.09 -26.50
C PRO A 211 -9.15 2.29 -26.20
N GLU A 212 -9.32 1.02 -25.83
CA GLU A 212 -8.26 0.04 -25.50
C GLU A 212 -7.36 0.38 -24.30
N LYS A 213 -7.47 1.58 -23.72
CA LYS A 213 -6.75 1.95 -22.50
C LYS A 213 -7.44 1.36 -21.25
N ILE A 214 -6.64 1.03 -20.24
CA ILE A 214 -7.13 0.46 -18.97
C ILE A 214 -7.45 1.59 -17.98
N TYR A 215 -8.65 1.52 -17.43
CA TYR A 215 -9.18 2.47 -16.46
C TYR A 215 -9.66 1.76 -15.21
N ARG A 216 -9.58 2.47 -14.07
CA ARG A 216 -10.04 2.03 -12.76
C ARG A 216 -11.03 3.04 -12.22
N ILE A 217 -12.28 2.63 -12.03
CA ILE A 217 -13.33 3.45 -11.43
C ILE A 217 -13.47 3.05 -9.96
N GLN A 218 -13.25 4.01 -9.07
CA GLN A 218 -13.31 3.86 -7.62
C GLN A 218 -14.46 4.67 -7.04
N ILE A 219 -14.96 4.25 -5.88
CA ILE A 219 -15.94 5.03 -5.12
C ILE A 219 -15.21 5.82 -4.05
N ASP A 220 -15.50 7.13 -3.95
CA ASP A 220 -14.99 7.92 -2.83
C ASP A 220 -15.68 7.49 -1.53
N VAL A 221 -14.90 6.93 -0.61
CA VAL A 221 -15.40 6.47 0.70
C VAL A 221 -15.95 7.61 1.56
N SER A 222 -15.70 8.88 1.21
CA SER A 222 -16.18 10.05 1.93
C SER A 222 -17.61 10.50 1.58
N ILE A 223 -18.27 9.90 0.58
CA ILE A 223 -19.62 10.32 0.13
C ILE A 223 -20.72 9.92 1.13
N GLY A 224 -20.48 8.91 1.96
CA GLY A 224 -21.46 8.39 2.93
C GLY A 224 -20.99 8.56 4.38
N GLU A 225 -21.95 8.70 5.29
CA GLU A 225 -21.67 8.61 6.74
C GLU A 225 -21.49 7.14 7.15
N GLY A 226 -20.23 6.70 7.26
CA GLY A 226 -19.87 5.38 7.79
C GLY A 226 -18.92 4.59 6.88
N ASN A 227 -18.60 3.36 7.29
CA ASN A 227 -17.76 2.48 6.49
C ASN A 227 -18.54 1.96 5.28
N LEU A 228 -17.86 1.92 4.12
CA LEU A 228 -18.35 1.26 2.92
C LEU A 228 -18.48 -0.24 3.19
N ASN A 229 -19.70 -0.78 3.08
CA ASN A 229 -19.97 -2.20 3.27
C ASN A 229 -19.78 -3.01 1.98
N GLY A 230 -20.03 -2.38 0.83
CA GLY A 230 -19.83 -3.01 -0.47
C GLY A 230 -20.23 -2.12 -1.64
N VAL A 231 -19.72 -2.49 -2.81
CA VAL A 231 -20.07 -1.85 -4.09
C VAL A 231 -20.36 -2.96 -5.10
N ASN A 232 -21.47 -2.82 -5.81
CA ASN A 232 -21.78 -3.66 -6.96
C ASN A 232 -21.90 -2.77 -8.20
N PHE A 233 -21.18 -3.11 -9.25
CA PHE A 233 -21.24 -2.39 -10.51
C PHE A 233 -22.14 -3.11 -11.51
N SER A 234 -22.91 -2.34 -12.27
CA SER A 234 -23.51 -2.81 -13.50
C SER A 234 -23.15 -1.90 -14.66
N VAL A 235 -23.01 -2.46 -15.85
CA VAL A 235 -22.76 -1.72 -17.10
C VAL A 235 -23.88 -2.06 -18.05
N ASN A 236 -24.61 -1.04 -18.52
CA ASN A 236 -25.79 -1.20 -19.37
C ASN A 236 -26.85 -2.17 -18.77
N GLY A 237 -26.97 -2.20 -17.45
CA GLY A 237 -27.88 -3.08 -16.73
C GLY A 237 -27.34 -4.49 -16.44
N GLU A 238 -26.19 -4.88 -16.99
CA GLU A 238 -25.56 -6.16 -16.68
C GLU A 238 -24.64 -6.06 -15.47
N VAL A 239 -24.84 -6.92 -14.46
CA VAL A 239 -24.02 -6.93 -13.25
C VAL A 239 -22.62 -7.45 -13.56
N ILE A 240 -21.62 -6.64 -13.23
CA ILE A 240 -20.21 -6.99 -13.39
C ILE A 240 -19.78 -7.79 -12.16
N LYS A 241 -19.30 -9.01 -12.40
CA LYS A 241 -18.84 -9.89 -11.32
C LYS A 241 -17.35 -9.70 -11.03
N PRO A 242 -16.92 -9.90 -9.77
CA PRO A 242 -15.51 -10.05 -9.43
C PRO A 242 -14.85 -11.18 -10.23
N ILE A 243 -13.59 -10.99 -10.62
CA ILE A 243 -12.78 -12.10 -11.14
C ILE A 243 -12.34 -13.01 -10.00
N GLN A 244 -12.21 -14.30 -10.28
CA GLN A 244 -11.73 -15.29 -9.30
C GLN A 244 -10.21 -15.45 -9.33
N ASN A 245 -9.60 -15.33 -10.52
CA ASN A 245 -8.15 -15.50 -10.72
C ASN A 245 -7.57 -14.22 -11.35
N ILE A 246 -6.64 -13.61 -10.65
CA ILE A 246 -6.06 -12.33 -11.04
C ILE A 246 -4.79 -12.59 -11.86
N GLN A 247 -4.90 -12.52 -13.19
CA GLN A 247 -3.81 -12.33 -14.14
C GLN A 247 -3.61 -10.83 -14.40
N HIS A 248 -2.43 -10.40 -14.88
CA HIS A 248 -2.16 -9.04 -15.39
C HIS A 248 -3.34 -8.46 -16.18
N CYS A 249 -3.73 -7.21 -15.92
CA CYS A 249 -4.96 -6.61 -16.47
C CYS A 249 -4.98 -6.63 -18.00
N GLU A 250 -3.81 -6.57 -18.64
CA GLU A 250 -3.67 -6.70 -20.09
C GLU A 250 -3.94 -8.14 -20.60
N GLY A 251 -3.57 -9.15 -19.81
CA GLY A 251 -3.77 -10.58 -20.12
C GLY A 251 -5.17 -11.10 -19.79
N GLN A 252 -6.01 -10.31 -19.11
CA GLN A 252 -7.38 -10.69 -18.80
C GLN A 252 -8.22 -10.82 -20.07
N ASN A 253 -8.81 -12.01 -20.26
CA ASN A 253 -9.76 -12.25 -21.35
C ASN A 253 -11.02 -11.37 -21.25
N LYS A 254 -11.39 -10.98 -20.02
CA LYS A 254 -12.50 -10.06 -19.77
C LYS A 254 -12.04 -8.61 -19.86
N ARG A 255 -12.80 -7.81 -20.62
CA ARG A 255 -12.56 -6.37 -20.81
C ARG A 255 -13.18 -5.48 -19.74
N MET A 256 -14.16 -6.01 -19.01
CA MET A 256 -14.79 -5.34 -17.87
C MET A 256 -14.90 -6.34 -16.75
N PHE A 257 -14.42 -5.96 -15.57
CA PHE A 257 -14.51 -6.80 -14.39
C PHE A 257 -14.34 -5.99 -13.12
N GLN A 258 -14.82 -6.53 -12.01
CA GLN A 258 -14.60 -5.95 -10.71
C GLN A 258 -13.33 -6.53 -10.09
N HIS A 259 -12.49 -5.66 -9.53
CA HIS A 259 -11.33 -6.08 -8.78
C HIS A 259 -11.80 -6.79 -7.50
N PRO A 260 -11.33 -8.02 -7.22
CA PRO A 260 -11.90 -8.85 -6.16
C PRO A 260 -11.68 -8.30 -4.75
N GLN A 261 -10.59 -7.55 -4.53
CA GLN A 261 -10.26 -6.99 -3.22
C GLN A 261 -10.73 -5.54 -3.02
N SER A 262 -10.29 -4.60 -3.88
CA SER A 262 -10.71 -3.20 -3.73
C SER A 262 -12.19 -2.96 -4.09
N GLY A 263 -12.82 -3.91 -4.80
CA GLY A 263 -14.16 -3.73 -5.32
C GLY A 263 -14.23 -2.74 -6.48
N ASP A 264 -13.11 -2.21 -6.98
CA ASP A 264 -13.11 -1.23 -8.06
C ASP A 264 -13.52 -1.83 -9.40
N LEU A 265 -14.14 -1.03 -10.26
CA LEU A 265 -14.46 -1.45 -11.62
C LEU A 265 -13.26 -1.20 -12.55
N ILE A 266 -12.77 -2.26 -13.17
CA ILE A 266 -11.71 -2.19 -14.20
C ILE A 266 -12.35 -2.24 -15.58
N LEU A 267 -11.96 -1.31 -16.45
CA LEU A 267 -12.49 -1.15 -17.80
C LEU A 267 -11.37 -1.08 -18.84
N ARG A 268 -11.51 -1.85 -19.93
CA ARG A 268 -10.71 -1.79 -21.16
C ARG A 268 -11.63 -1.91 -22.37
N LEU A 269 -12.38 -0.84 -22.63
CA LEU A 269 -13.44 -0.81 -23.64
C LEU A 269 -12.88 -0.60 -25.05
N THR A 270 -13.45 -1.31 -26.03
CA THR A 270 -13.15 -1.07 -27.44
C THR A 270 -13.82 0.21 -27.96
N SER A 271 -13.41 0.68 -29.14
CA SER A 271 -14.07 1.82 -29.80
C SER A 271 -15.56 1.56 -30.07
N GLU A 272 -15.90 0.33 -30.44
CA GLU A 272 -17.28 -0.09 -30.66
C GLU A 272 -18.09 -0.04 -29.36
N GLN A 273 -17.55 -0.59 -28.27
CA GLN A 273 -18.22 -0.56 -26.96
C GLN A 273 -18.44 0.87 -26.46
N LEU A 274 -17.47 1.76 -26.64
CA LEU A 274 -17.58 3.18 -26.26
C LEU A 274 -18.53 3.98 -27.15
N SER A 275 -18.70 3.60 -28.42
CA SER A 275 -19.61 4.29 -29.35
C SER A 275 -21.08 4.21 -28.94
N ASN A 276 -21.43 3.21 -28.13
CA ASN A 276 -22.76 3.03 -27.57
C ASN A 276 -23.00 3.83 -26.27
N ASN A 277 -22.03 4.65 -25.84
CA ASN A 277 -22.06 5.45 -24.60
C ASN A 277 -22.51 4.64 -23.37
N PRO A 278 -21.72 3.63 -22.95
CA PRO A 278 -22.15 2.73 -21.90
C PRO A 278 -22.37 3.46 -20.57
N ILE A 279 -23.42 3.05 -19.86
CA ILE A 279 -23.79 3.61 -18.55
C ILE A 279 -23.36 2.63 -17.47
N VAL A 280 -22.57 3.13 -16.52
CA VAL A 280 -22.17 2.42 -15.32
C VAL A 280 -23.08 2.84 -14.17
N LEU A 281 -23.63 1.87 -13.45
CA LEU A 281 -24.31 2.10 -12.19
C LEU A 281 -23.52 1.43 -11.07
N ALA A 282 -23.16 2.19 -10.05
CA ALA A 282 -22.54 1.69 -8.84
C ALA A 282 -23.58 1.72 -7.71
N ASN A 283 -24.04 0.54 -7.31
CA ASN A 283 -24.87 0.36 -6.13
C ASN A 283 -23.96 0.26 -4.92
N VAL A 284 -23.92 1.31 -4.12
CA VAL A 284 -23.02 1.48 -2.99
C VAL A 284 -23.83 1.30 -1.71
N SER A 285 -23.39 0.40 -0.83
CA SER A 285 -24.00 0.18 0.47
C SER A 285 -23.12 0.68 1.60
N PHE A 286 -23.68 1.55 2.43
CA PHE A 286 -23.14 1.98 3.72
C PHE A 286 -23.97 1.36 4.84
N ARG A 287 -23.46 1.40 6.08
CA ARG A 287 -24.02 0.71 7.25
C ARG A 287 -25.55 0.78 7.39
N ASN A 288 -26.18 1.89 7.00
CA ASN A 288 -27.64 2.08 7.05
C ASN A 288 -28.22 2.81 5.82
N VAL A 289 -27.45 2.99 4.75
CA VAL A 289 -27.86 3.77 3.57
C VAL A 289 -27.40 3.07 2.30
N GLU A 290 -28.30 2.87 1.36
CA GLU A 290 -27.98 2.45 0.00
C GLU A 290 -28.08 3.65 -0.93
N MET A 291 -27.10 3.80 -1.81
CA MET A 291 -27.09 4.85 -2.81
C MET A 291 -26.67 4.29 -4.16
N VAL A 292 -27.15 4.93 -5.23
CA VAL A 292 -26.80 4.58 -6.60
C VAL A 292 -26.06 5.76 -7.21
N LEU A 293 -24.83 5.52 -7.65
CA LEU A 293 -24.04 6.47 -8.42
C LEU A 293 -24.13 6.06 -9.89
N GLN A 294 -24.46 7.01 -10.75
CA GLN A 294 -24.48 6.80 -12.20
C GLN A 294 -23.27 7.46 -12.85
N CYS A 295 -22.67 6.77 -13.81
CA CYS A 295 -21.58 7.29 -14.60
C CYS A 295 -21.77 6.96 -16.08
N ASP A 296 -21.83 7.99 -16.92
CA ASP A 296 -21.89 7.83 -18.37
C ASP A 296 -20.47 7.80 -18.93
N LEU A 297 -20.13 6.75 -19.67
CA LEU A 297 -18.83 6.59 -20.31
C LEU A 297 -18.93 7.09 -21.75
N VAL A 298 -18.13 8.08 -22.09
CA VAL A 298 -18.09 8.66 -23.43
C VAL A 298 -16.71 8.49 -24.05
N SER A 299 -16.68 8.28 -25.36
CA SER A 299 -15.43 8.17 -26.08
C SER A 299 -14.69 9.51 -26.09
N ALA A 300 -13.43 9.49 -25.70
CA ALA A 300 -12.52 10.61 -25.78
C ALA A 300 -11.88 10.71 -27.18
N ILE A 301 -12.54 10.25 -28.26
CA ILE A 301 -12.01 10.37 -29.63
C ILE A 301 -11.60 11.82 -29.85
N ASP A 302 -10.29 11.99 -29.85
CA ASP A 302 -9.64 13.26 -29.99
C ASP A 302 -9.95 13.81 -31.36
N LYS A 303 -10.60 14.98 -31.38
CA LYS A 303 -10.42 15.92 -32.49
C LYS A 303 -8.94 16.27 -32.71
N GLU A 304 -8.02 15.89 -31.82
CA GLU A 304 -6.57 16.07 -31.98
C GLU A 304 -5.92 15.15 -33.03
N LEU A 305 -6.47 13.98 -33.35
CA LEU A 305 -5.94 13.14 -34.45
C LEU A 305 -6.18 13.77 -35.84
N SER A 306 -7.16 14.67 -35.96
CA SER A 306 -7.33 15.54 -37.13
C SER A 306 -6.26 16.63 -37.20
N ASN A 307 -5.75 17.11 -36.06
CA ASN A 307 -4.77 18.18 -36.01
C ASN A 307 -3.35 17.67 -36.24
N GLN A 308 -3.00 16.47 -35.74
CA GLN A 308 -1.70 15.85 -35.97
C GLN A 308 -1.47 15.57 -37.47
N ALA A 309 -2.49 15.04 -38.17
CA ALA A 309 -2.44 14.85 -39.61
C ALA A 309 -2.36 16.19 -40.39
N SER A 310 -2.92 17.28 -39.85
CA SER A 310 -2.77 18.61 -40.46
C SER A 310 -1.35 19.16 -40.28
N ILE A 311 -0.73 18.96 -39.11
CA ILE A 311 0.61 19.46 -38.81
C ILE A 311 1.65 18.78 -39.70
N ASP A 312 1.54 17.47 -39.93
CA ASP A 312 2.44 16.77 -40.86
C ASP A 312 2.29 17.25 -42.31
N VAL A 313 1.07 17.63 -42.72
CA VAL A 313 0.82 18.25 -44.03
C VAL A 313 1.44 19.66 -44.10
N TRP A 314 1.33 20.46 -43.04
CA TRP A 314 1.94 21.81 -42.98
C TRP A 314 3.47 21.76 -42.91
N ILE A 315 4.05 20.79 -42.20
CA ILE A 315 5.51 20.58 -42.13
C ILE A 315 6.02 20.13 -43.50
N SER A 316 5.35 19.19 -44.15
CA SER A 316 5.67 18.74 -45.52
C SER A 316 5.60 19.88 -46.53
N ALA A 317 4.52 20.68 -46.49
CA ALA A 317 4.38 21.86 -47.35
C ALA A 317 5.45 22.93 -47.07
N GLY A 318 5.81 23.15 -45.81
CA GLY A 318 6.87 24.06 -45.40
C GLY A 318 8.26 23.64 -45.91
N ILE A 319 8.59 22.35 -45.80
CA ILE A 319 9.86 21.78 -46.29
C ILE A 319 9.94 21.88 -47.82
N CYS A 320 8.87 21.53 -48.54
CA CYS A 320 8.79 21.68 -50.00
C CYS A 320 8.92 23.14 -50.44
N GLY A 321 8.29 24.08 -49.72
CA GLY A 321 8.42 25.52 -49.99
C GLY A 321 9.85 26.03 -49.80
N PHE A 322 10.50 25.64 -48.70
CA PHE A 322 11.90 26.02 -48.44
C PHE A 322 12.87 25.45 -49.47
N LEU A 323 12.70 24.20 -49.87
CA LEU A 323 13.52 23.58 -50.93
C LEU A 323 13.30 24.26 -52.28
N GLY A 324 12.05 24.64 -52.60
CA GLY A 324 11.73 25.42 -53.79
C GLY A 324 12.46 26.76 -53.81
N LEU A 325 12.39 27.52 -52.72
CA LEU A 325 13.07 28.82 -52.59
C LEU A 325 14.60 28.68 -52.62
N ALA A 326 15.16 27.65 -51.98
CA ALA A 326 16.59 27.37 -52.04
C ALA A 326 17.06 27.07 -53.46
N SER A 327 16.27 26.30 -54.24
CA SER A 327 16.60 26.00 -55.64
C SER A 327 16.55 27.23 -56.55
N LEU A 328 15.61 28.15 -56.30
CA LEU A 328 15.54 29.45 -56.99
C LEU A 328 16.75 30.33 -56.65
N GLY A 329 17.14 30.38 -55.37
CA GLY A 329 18.35 31.09 -54.96
C GLY A 329 19.62 30.53 -55.60
N LEU A 330 19.72 29.21 -55.72
CA LEU A 330 20.81 28.52 -56.39
C LEU A 330 20.84 28.81 -57.89
N LEU A 331 19.67 28.83 -58.54
CA LEU A 331 19.53 29.21 -59.94
C LEU A 331 19.96 30.66 -60.17
N GLN A 332 19.55 31.57 -59.29
CA GLN A 332 19.90 32.99 -59.37
C GLN A 332 21.39 33.22 -59.13
N PHE A 333 22.00 32.46 -58.22
CA PHE A 333 23.45 32.45 -58.02
C PHE A 333 24.20 31.93 -59.25
N ILE A 334 23.74 30.84 -59.87
CA ILE A 334 24.32 30.30 -61.11
C ILE A 334 24.22 31.33 -62.24
N ILE A 335 23.05 31.96 -62.43
CA ILE A 335 22.86 33.00 -63.45
C ILE A 335 23.80 34.19 -63.20
N TYR A 336 23.96 34.62 -61.94
CA TYR A 336 24.89 35.67 -61.57
C TYR A 336 26.35 35.28 -61.90
N LYS A 337 26.78 34.07 -61.49
CA LYS A 337 28.11 33.51 -61.79
C LYS A 337 28.38 33.42 -63.28
N VAL A 338 27.41 32.94 -64.07
CA VAL A 338 27.53 32.86 -65.54
C VAL A 338 27.64 34.24 -66.18
N ARG A 339 26.88 35.23 -65.68
CA ARG A 339 26.96 36.62 -66.16
C ARG A 339 28.32 37.25 -65.85
N ASP A 340 28.87 37.00 -64.67
CA ASP A 340 30.19 37.46 -64.26
C ASP A 340 31.29 36.80 -65.12
N SER A 341 31.20 35.48 -65.32
CA SER A 341 32.09 34.74 -66.23
C SER A 341 31.93 35.13 -67.70
N HIS A 342 30.81 35.72 -68.12
CA HIS A 342 30.67 36.26 -69.48
C HIS A 342 31.52 37.52 -69.72
N LEU A 343 31.75 38.33 -68.68
CA LEU A 343 32.68 39.46 -68.75
C LEU A 343 34.14 38.97 -68.83
N GLU A 344 34.49 37.93 -68.08
CA GLU A 344 35.81 37.30 -68.16
C GLU A 344 36.02 36.55 -69.49
N MET A 345 35.02 35.83 -69.99
CA MET A 345 35.11 35.13 -71.28
C MET A 345 35.14 36.08 -72.49
N ALA A 346 34.54 37.28 -72.38
CA ALA A 346 34.69 38.32 -73.39
C ALA A 346 36.14 38.82 -73.49
N SER A 347 36.87 38.88 -72.37
CA SER A 347 38.31 39.20 -72.38
C SER A 347 39.15 38.04 -72.94
N LEU A 348 38.85 36.79 -72.57
CA LEU A 348 39.56 35.61 -73.08
C LEU A 348 39.34 35.35 -74.57
N ARG A 349 38.16 35.66 -75.12
CA ARG A 349 37.91 35.61 -76.58
C ARG A 349 38.70 36.68 -77.35
N ALA A 350 38.96 37.83 -76.74
CA ALA A 350 39.87 38.83 -77.33
C ALA A 350 41.33 38.34 -77.40
N PHE A 351 41.69 37.34 -76.57
CA PHE A 351 43.00 36.67 -76.56
C PHE A 351 43.04 35.34 -77.35
N GLY A 352 42.02 35.02 -78.15
CA GLY A 352 42.07 33.89 -79.10
C GLY A 352 41.63 32.53 -78.54
N ALA A 353 40.93 32.47 -77.41
CA ALA A 353 40.33 31.22 -76.93
C ALA A 353 39.15 30.79 -77.83
N SER A 354 39.29 29.64 -78.50
CA SER A 354 38.24 29.03 -79.32
C SER A 354 37.29 28.17 -78.47
N ILE A 355 36.00 28.23 -78.76
CA ILE A 355 34.97 27.37 -78.15
C ILE A 355 35.19 25.95 -78.68
N PRO A 356 35.27 24.91 -77.82
CA PRO A 356 35.35 23.54 -78.31
C PRO A 356 34.07 23.20 -79.08
N SER A 357 34.20 22.97 -80.38
CA SER A 357 33.12 22.48 -81.23
C SER A 357 32.86 21.02 -80.92
N GLY A 358 32.03 20.74 -79.93
CA GLY A 358 31.44 19.42 -79.73
C GLY A 358 30.45 19.13 -80.85
N ARG A 359 30.91 18.48 -81.92
CA ARG A 359 30.05 17.72 -82.82
C ARG A 359 29.80 16.36 -82.16
N SER A 360 28.53 16.16 -81.80
CA SER A 360 27.79 14.90 -81.58
C SER A 360 28.53 13.74 -80.90
#